data_AF-A0A3B9FMW3-F1
#
_entry.id   AF-A0A3B9FMW3-F1
#
_cell.length_a   1.000
_cell.length_b   1.000
_cell.length_c   1.000
_cell.angle_alpha   90.00
_cell.angle_beta   90.00
_cell.angle_gamma   90.00
#
_symmetry.space_group_name_H-M   'P 1'
#
loop_
_entity.id
_entity.type
_entity.pdbx_description
1 polymer ?
#
loop_
_entity_poly.entity_id
_entity_poly.type
_entity_poly.pdbx_seq_one_letter_code
_entity_poly.pdbx_strand_id
1 'polypeptide(L)'
;MRWLSLHLKRKAKKTMLLKSVGFRDYCLYAGEQTFDLAPRSLGGGEGKRPVVLFGGKNGAGKTTLLDALRLGLYGKQSFEGNISEAQYREELKSRIHIPRNGAQPPSGSK
;
A
#
# COMPACT_ATOMS: atom_id res chain seq x y z
N MET A 1 8.61 55.09 0.88
CA MET A 1 9.13 53.77 0.48
C MET A 1 8.47 52.69 1.31
N ARG A 2 7.47 52.00 0.76
CA ARG A 2 6.88 50.80 1.37
C ARG A 2 6.94 49.69 0.33
N TRP A 3 7.87 48.76 0.52
CA TRP A 3 7.97 47.58 -0.31
C TRP A 3 6.78 46.66 -0.01
N LEU A 4 6.07 46.29 -1.07
CA LEU A 4 4.87 45.46 -1.09
C LEU A 4 5.26 44.01 -0.74
N SER A 5 4.80 43.49 0.39
CA SER A 5 5.00 42.08 0.74
C SER A 5 4.01 41.21 -0.02
N LEU A 6 4.42 40.73 -1.19
CA LEU A 6 3.62 39.87 -2.06
C LEU A 6 3.51 38.47 -1.43
N HIS A 7 2.44 38.23 -0.68
CA HIS A 7 2.10 36.89 -0.18
C HIS A 7 1.56 36.03 -1.33
N LEU A 8 2.47 35.35 -2.02
CA LEU A 8 2.10 34.38 -3.05
C LEU A 8 1.54 33.13 -2.36
N LYS A 9 0.22 33.03 -2.22
CA LYS A 9 -0.47 31.78 -1.85
C LYS A 9 -0.18 30.75 -2.94
N ARG A 10 0.78 29.84 -2.68
CA ARG A 10 1.07 28.72 -3.60
C ARG A 10 -0.21 27.91 -3.77
N LYS A 11 -0.77 27.89 -4.98
CA LYS A 11 -1.85 26.96 -5.34
C LYS A 11 -1.35 25.54 -5.05
N ALA A 12 -2.14 24.77 -4.30
CA ALA A 12 -1.83 23.37 -4.04
C ALA A 12 -1.70 22.62 -5.38
N LYS A 13 -0.50 22.12 -5.67
CA LYS A 13 -0.26 21.27 -6.85
C LYS A 13 -0.98 19.95 -6.60
N LYS A 14 -1.89 19.55 -7.50
CA LYS A 14 -2.55 18.25 -7.41
C LYS A 14 -1.50 17.17 -7.67
N THR A 15 -1.03 16.54 -6.60
CA THR A 15 -0.10 15.40 -6.64
C THR A 15 -0.88 14.11 -6.38
N MET A 16 -0.36 12.99 -6.91
CA MET A 16 -0.90 11.68 -6.59
C MET A 16 -0.63 11.38 -5.09
N LEU A 17 -1.67 10.92 -4.39
CA LEU A 17 -1.57 10.48 -2.99
C LEU A 17 -2.34 9.18 -2.83
N LEU A 18 -1.63 8.11 -2.48
CA LEU A 18 -2.22 6.84 -2.09
C LEU A 18 -2.77 6.98 -0.67
N LYS A 19 -4.07 6.69 -0.50
CA LYS A 19 -4.75 6.82 0.80
C LYS A 19 -4.93 5.49 1.50
N SER A 20 -5.10 4.41 0.75
CA SER A 20 -5.26 3.08 1.30
C SER A 20 -4.80 2.04 0.29
N VAL A 21 -4.43 0.87 0.80
CA VAL A 21 -4.23 -0.34 0.00
C VAL A 21 -5.02 -1.47 0.66
N GLY A 22 -5.76 -2.22 -0.15
CA GLY A 22 -6.51 -3.37 0.31
C GLY A 22 -6.33 -4.55 -0.64
N PHE A 23 -6.29 -5.75 -0.07
CA PHE A 23 -6.16 -6.99 -0.82
C PHE A 23 -6.72 -8.16 0.00
N ARG A 24 -7.00 -9.26 -0.67
CA ARG A 24 -7.55 -10.47 -0.05
C ARG A 24 -6.71 -11.68 -0.43
N ASP A 25 -6.46 -12.54 0.56
CA ASP A 25 -5.79 -13.84 0.39
C ASP A 25 -4.50 -13.73 -0.44
N TYR A 26 -3.57 -12.87 0.01
CA TYR A 26 -2.34 -12.55 -0.72
C TYR A 26 -1.09 -12.97 0.08
N CYS A 27 -0.37 -13.96 -0.44
CA CYS A 27 0.85 -14.55 0.12
C CYS A 27 0.73 -14.87 1.62
N LEU A 28 1.30 -14.04 2.49
CA LEU A 28 1.30 -14.26 3.95
C LEU A 28 0.00 -13.82 4.63
N TYR A 29 -0.85 -13.06 3.95
CA TYR A 29 -2.06 -12.48 4.51
C TYR A 29 -3.29 -13.29 4.12
N ALA A 30 -3.92 -13.92 5.12
CA ALA A 30 -5.22 -14.55 4.98
C ALA A 30 -6.36 -13.52 5.07
N GLY A 31 -7.45 -13.78 4.38
CA GLY A 31 -8.64 -12.94 4.41
C GLY A 31 -8.39 -11.54 3.86
N GLU A 32 -9.25 -10.60 4.24
CA GLU A 32 -9.19 -9.22 3.78
C GLU A 32 -8.26 -8.38 4.66
N GLN A 33 -7.36 -7.64 4.01
CA GLN A 33 -6.45 -6.71 4.66
C GLN A 33 -6.67 -5.32 4.09
N THR A 34 -6.67 -4.31 4.94
CA THR A 34 -6.70 -2.91 4.54
C THR A 34 -5.70 -2.11 5.37
N PHE A 35 -4.84 -1.35 4.69
CA PHE A 35 -3.85 -0.49 5.32
C PHE A 35 -4.12 0.98 4.96
N ASP A 36 -4.11 1.84 5.97
CA ASP A 36 -4.19 3.29 5.82
C ASP A 36 -2.81 3.86 5.45
N LEU A 37 -2.77 4.61 4.35
CA LEU A 37 -1.60 5.28 3.79
C LEU A 37 -1.71 6.81 3.89
N ALA A 38 -2.81 7.33 4.43
CA ALA A 38 -3.02 8.76 4.52
C ALA A 38 -2.04 9.41 5.54
N PRO A 39 -1.37 10.51 5.17
CA PRO A 39 -0.58 11.31 6.11
C PRO A 39 -1.42 11.76 7.31
N ARG A 40 -0.99 11.40 8.53
CA ARG A 40 -1.67 11.74 9.78
C ARG A 40 -1.39 13.18 10.19
N SER A 41 -2.36 13.84 10.81
CA SER A 41 -2.18 15.21 11.34
C SER A 41 -1.14 15.25 12.47
N LEU A 42 -0.38 16.33 12.55
CA LEU A 42 0.41 16.65 13.74
C LEU A 42 -0.52 17.09 14.89
N GLY A 43 -0.21 16.69 16.11
CA GLY A 43 -0.91 17.22 17.29
C GLY A 43 -0.59 18.72 17.40
N GLY A 44 -1.62 19.56 17.55
CA GLY A 44 -1.47 21.03 17.60
C GLY A 44 -2.00 21.80 16.40
N GLY A 45 -2.60 21.15 15.40
CA GLY A 45 -3.44 21.81 14.39
C GLY A 45 -2.72 22.30 13.12
N GLU A 46 -1.39 22.38 13.10
CA GLU A 46 -0.65 22.82 11.91
C GLU A 46 0.29 21.72 11.37
N GLY A 47 -0.14 21.07 10.27
CA GLY A 47 0.69 20.19 9.44
C GLY A 47 0.28 18.70 9.42
N LYS A 48 0.77 17.98 8.40
CA LYS A 48 0.66 16.51 8.26
C LYS A 48 2.03 15.86 8.36
N ARG A 49 2.10 14.64 8.91
CA ARG A 49 3.30 13.78 8.89
C ARG A 49 3.45 13.18 7.49
N PRO A 50 4.41 13.64 6.66
CA PRO A 50 4.48 13.25 5.26
C PRO A 50 4.96 11.81 5.05
N VAL A 51 5.47 11.15 6.10
CA VAL A 51 5.98 9.79 6.07
C VAL A 51 5.03 8.87 6.83
N VAL A 52 4.58 7.81 6.16
CA VAL A 52 3.87 6.68 6.77
C VAL A 52 4.87 5.52 6.87
N LEU A 53 5.09 5.02 8.08
CA LEU A 53 6.05 3.95 8.34
C LEU A 53 5.34 2.63 8.64
N PHE A 54 5.69 1.58 7.90
CA PHE A 54 5.28 0.21 8.18
C PHE A 54 6.40 -0.55 8.89
N GLY A 55 6.23 -0.74 10.20
CA GLY A 55 7.13 -1.54 11.03
C GLY A 55 6.64 -2.98 11.20
N GLY A 56 7.54 -3.89 11.57
CA GLY A 56 7.18 -5.29 11.86
C GLY A 56 8.40 -6.19 11.99
N LYS A 57 8.23 -7.36 12.62
CA LYS A 57 9.29 -8.37 12.76
C LYS A 57 9.69 -8.98 11.40
N ASN A 58 10.81 -9.70 11.36
CA ASN A 58 11.17 -10.50 10.19
C ASN A 58 10.11 -11.57 9.95
N GLY A 59 9.72 -11.77 8.69
CA GLY A 59 8.62 -12.67 8.32
C GLY A 59 7.21 -12.11 8.56
N ALA A 60 7.04 -10.89 9.12
CA ALA A 60 5.72 -10.31 9.39
C ALA A 60 4.96 -9.81 8.14
N GLY A 61 5.47 -10.03 6.92
CA GLY A 61 4.78 -9.62 5.69
C GLY A 61 5.04 -8.20 5.17
N LYS A 62 6.10 -7.52 5.64
CA LYS A 62 6.47 -6.18 5.16
C LYS A 62 6.73 -6.14 3.64
N THR A 63 7.57 -7.06 3.15
CA THR A 63 7.85 -7.18 1.71
C THR A 63 6.60 -7.57 0.93
N THR A 64 5.81 -8.49 1.47
CA THR A 64 4.52 -8.89 0.90
C THR A 64 3.55 -7.71 0.72
N LEU A 65 3.47 -6.78 1.68
CA LEU A 65 2.68 -5.56 1.55
C LEU A 65 3.19 -4.67 0.41
N LEU A 66 4.50 -4.48 0.32
CA LEU A 66 5.11 -3.68 -0.76
C LEU A 66 4.91 -4.33 -2.13
N ASP A 67 4.96 -5.65 -2.21
CA ASP A 67 4.71 -6.40 -3.44
C ASP A 67 3.24 -6.33 -3.86
N ALA A 68 2.29 -6.43 -2.92
CA ALA A 68 0.87 -6.23 -3.19
C ALA A 68 0.60 -4.83 -3.76
N LEU A 69 1.24 -3.80 -3.19
CA LEU A 69 1.14 -2.43 -3.67
C LEU A 69 1.68 -2.28 -5.09
N ARG A 70 2.87 -2.83 -5.37
CA ARG A 70 3.47 -2.83 -6.71
C ARG A 70 2.57 -3.53 -7.72
N LEU A 71 2.08 -4.72 -7.39
CA LEU A 71 1.18 -5.48 -8.25
C LEU A 71 -0.13 -4.74 -8.53
N GLY A 72 -0.75 -4.13 -7.50
CA GLY A 72 -1.98 -3.37 -7.67
C GLY A 72 -1.84 -2.12 -8.53
N LEU A 73 -0.66 -1.48 -8.51
CA LEU A 73 -0.39 -0.26 -9.30
C LEU A 73 0.07 -0.55 -10.73
N TYR A 74 0.88 -1.59 -10.91
CA TYR A 74 1.59 -1.85 -12.17
C TYR A 74 1.14 -3.13 -12.88
N GLY A 75 0.33 -3.97 -12.24
CA GLY A 75 -0.11 -5.25 -12.76
C GLY A 75 1.09 -6.09 -13.22
N LYS A 76 1.05 -6.54 -14.47
CA LYS A 76 2.11 -7.33 -15.10
C LYS A 76 3.50 -6.68 -15.08
N GLN A 77 3.58 -5.34 -15.05
CA GLN A 77 4.85 -4.62 -14.99
C GLN A 77 5.49 -4.62 -13.60
N SER A 78 4.83 -5.18 -12.57
CA SER A 78 5.44 -5.36 -11.25
C SER A 78 6.46 -6.50 -11.20
N PHE A 79 6.50 -7.34 -12.24
CA PHE A 79 7.40 -8.47 -12.35
C PHE A 79 8.65 -8.10 -13.14
N GLU A 80 9.73 -8.83 -12.91
CA GLU A 80 10.97 -8.61 -13.62
C GLU A 80 10.85 -9.10 -15.06
N GLY A 81 11.17 -8.22 -16.01
CA GLY A 81 11.16 -8.52 -17.44
C GLY A 81 9.76 -8.53 -18.07
N ASN A 82 9.74 -8.82 -19.37
CA ASN A 82 8.49 -8.94 -20.13
C ASN A 82 7.96 -10.37 -20.01
N ILE A 83 7.11 -10.61 -19.02
CA ILE A 83 6.44 -11.91 -18.89
C ILE A 83 5.33 -12.05 -19.93
N SER A 84 4.94 -13.28 -20.29
CA SER A 84 3.74 -13.55 -21.10
C SER A 84 2.47 -13.45 -20.26
N GLU A 85 1.30 -13.43 -20.90
CA GLU A 85 0.01 -13.46 -20.19
C GLU A 85 -0.18 -14.77 -19.41
N ALA A 86 0.26 -15.90 -19.98
CA ALA A 86 0.21 -17.19 -19.29
C ALA A 86 1.09 -17.19 -18.03
N GLN A 87 2.32 -16.68 -18.12
CA GLN A 87 3.21 -16.54 -16.96
C GLN A 87 2.63 -15.59 -15.91
N TYR A 88 2.04 -14.46 -16.32
CA TYR A 88 1.38 -13.55 -15.39
C TYR A 88 0.26 -14.23 -14.59
N ARG A 89 -0.56 -15.07 -15.25
CA ARG A 89 -1.62 -15.82 -14.55
C ARG A 89 -1.07 -16.83 -13.56
N GLU A 90 0.01 -17.54 -13.89
CA GLU A 90 0.65 -18.47 -12.97
C GLU A 90 1.28 -17.73 -11.78
N GLU A 91 1.90 -16.58 -12.01
CA GLU A 91 2.40 -15.69 -10.95
C GLU A 91 1.29 -15.15 -10.04
N LEU A 92 0.11 -14.84 -10.58
CA LEU A 92 -1.02 -14.43 -9.75
C LEU A 92 -1.53 -15.59 -8.88
N LYS A 93 -1.62 -16.81 -9.45
CA LYS A 93 -2.04 -17.99 -8.70
C LYS A 93 -1.06 -18.35 -7.59
N SER A 94 0.25 -18.25 -7.84
CA SER A 94 1.28 -18.55 -6.86
C SER A 94 1.28 -17.57 -5.67
N ARG A 95 0.70 -16.39 -5.85
CA ARG A 95 0.57 -15.35 -4.82
C ARG A 95 -0.72 -15.47 -3.99
N ILE A 96 -1.60 -16.42 -4.27
CA ILE A 96 -2.78 -16.66 -3.43
C ILE A 96 -2.31 -17.24 -2.08
N HIS A 97 -2.85 -16.72 -0.98
CA HIS A 97 -2.55 -17.23 0.36
C HIS A 97 -2.88 -18.71 0.46
N ILE A 98 -1.90 -19.51 0.85
CA ILE A 98 -2.07 -20.94 1.12
C ILE A 98 -2.11 -21.13 2.63
N PRO A 99 -3.24 -21.58 3.21
CA PRO A 99 -3.30 -21.86 4.63
C PRO A 99 -2.30 -22.97 4.96
N ARG A 100 -1.48 -22.77 5.99
CA ARG A 100 -0.74 -23.90 6.57
C ARG A 100 -1.77 -24.86 7.15
N ASN A 101 -1.75 -26.13 6.72
CA ASN A 101 -2.60 -27.21 7.23
C ASN A 101 -2.81 -27.05 8.75
N GLY A 102 -4.00 -26.58 9.16
CA GLY A 102 -4.39 -26.37 10.55
C GLY A 102 -4.70 -24.92 10.99
N ALA A 103 -4.30 -23.90 10.24
CA ALA A 103 -4.68 -22.51 10.54
C ALA A 103 -5.95 -22.13 9.77
N GLN A 104 -7.12 -22.23 10.40
CA GLN A 104 -8.34 -21.61 9.88
C GLN A 104 -8.12 -20.10 9.75
N PRO A 105 -8.53 -19.46 8.64
CA PRO A 105 -8.58 -18.01 8.58
C PRO A 105 -9.52 -17.51 9.70
N PRO A 106 -9.21 -16.38 10.37
CA PRO A 106 -10.08 -15.84 11.39
C PRO A 106 -11.46 -15.59 10.76
N SER A 107 -12.48 -16.27 11.28
CA SER A 107 -13.87 -16.09 10.85
C SER A 107 -14.22 -14.62 11.03
N GLY A 108 -14.42 -13.91 9.93
CA GLY A 108 -14.85 -12.52 9.95
C GLY A 108 -16.17 -12.39 10.71
N SER A 109 -16.15 -11.70 11.84
CA SER A 109 -17.35 -11.14 12.46
C SER A 109 -17.88 -10.04 11.54
N LYS A 110 -19.15 -10.18 11.15
CA LYS A 110 -19.95 -9.11 10.53
C LYS A 110 -19.95 -7.84 11.38
#